data_AF-Q7R751-F1
#
_entry.id   AF-Q7R751-F1
#
_cell.length_a   1.000
_cell.length_b   1.000
_cell.length_c   1.000
_cell.angle_alpha   90.00
_cell.angle_beta   90.00
_cell.angle_gamma   90.00
#
_symmetry.space_group_name_H-M   'P 1'
#
loop_
_entity.id
_entity.type
_entity.pdbx_description
1 polymer ?
#
loop_
_entity_poly.entity_id
_entity_poly.type
_entity_poly.pdbx_seq_one_letter_code
_entity_poly.pdbx_strand_id
1 'polypeptide(L)'
;PSDHVVRHFALGVKRSVGVRDKDFDLLEVTIPFDLHRLHRLFLEDRFEICKTVRALCEIVHLYHCDVLLLSGRPSCMPGILALFRRLLPLPPDRIVPLAGFRAGVWYPFHRDGRIGDPKTTAVVGAMICKVGGARRIPNFNFLAHAYKVYSTVRHLGLIDQNLVLRDADVYYRDVNLDDENYELPEQPFEMRARMILGFRQLASERWPATPLYVLDLSERAKQLLASADRTAPAVIQIALKLDRKKGAGPESFSVASAVTSQGTALNPSRDIVLKLNTLTTVGIGESSYWLDTGSIIR
;
A
#
# COMPACT_ATOMS: atom_id res chain seq x y z
N PRO A 1 -24.13 -13.55 -14.36
CA PRO A 1 -23.67 -12.59 -15.41
C PRO A 1 -24.81 -12.39 -16.41
N SER A 2 -24.89 -11.26 -17.11
CA SER A 2 -25.91 -11.07 -18.14
C SER A 2 -25.57 -11.86 -19.40
N ASP A 3 -26.59 -12.31 -20.14
CA ASP A 3 -26.41 -13.06 -21.39
C ASP A 3 -25.56 -12.30 -22.41
N HIS A 4 -25.65 -10.97 -22.41
CA HIS A 4 -24.83 -10.11 -23.27
C HIS A 4 -23.33 -10.25 -22.97
N VAL A 5 -22.96 -10.29 -21.69
CA VAL A 5 -21.55 -10.47 -21.26
C VAL A 5 -21.06 -11.86 -21.64
N VAL A 6 -21.85 -12.90 -21.36
CA VAL A 6 -21.50 -14.29 -21.72
C VAL A 6 -21.28 -14.42 -23.23
N ARG A 7 -22.19 -13.87 -24.04
CA ARG A 7 -22.07 -13.86 -25.52
C ARG A 7 -20.85 -13.08 -25.99
N HIS A 8 -20.55 -11.93 -25.39
CA HIS A 8 -19.38 -11.12 -25.78
C HIS A 8 -18.07 -11.89 -25.59
N PHE A 9 -17.87 -12.50 -24.42
CA PHE A 9 -16.68 -13.30 -24.15
C PHE A 9 -16.63 -14.56 -25.03
N ALA A 10 -17.75 -15.26 -25.19
CA ALA A 10 -17.82 -16.43 -26.07
C ALA A 10 -17.47 -16.08 -27.53
N LEU A 11 -17.93 -14.93 -28.04
CA LEU A 11 -17.56 -14.44 -29.37
C LEU A 11 -16.08 -14.07 -29.46
N GLY A 12 -15.50 -13.47 -28.41
CA GLY A 12 -14.07 -13.16 -28.35
C GLY A 12 -13.18 -14.39 -28.43
N VAL A 13 -13.53 -15.45 -27.69
CA VAL A 13 -12.83 -16.75 -27.75
C VAL A 13 -12.99 -17.37 -29.14
N LYS A 14 -14.22 -17.40 -29.68
CA LYS A 14 -14.50 -17.93 -31.03
C LYS A 14 -13.66 -17.25 -32.12
N ARG A 15 -13.50 -15.93 -32.06
CA ARG A 15 -12.64 -15.17 -32.98
C ARG A 15 -11.17 -15.54 -32.86
N SER A 16 -10.68 -15.77 -31.63
CA SER A 16 -9.26 -15.99 -31.36
C SER A 16 -8.78 -17.40 -31.71
N VAL A 17 -9.63 -18.41 -31.52
CA VAL A 17 -9.27 -19.83 -31.76
C VAL A 17 -9.62 -20.28 -33.19
N GLY A 18 -10.30 -19.44 -33.98
CA GLY A 18 -10.69 -19.75 -35.37
C GLY A 18 -11.72 -20.87 -35.50
N VAL A 19 -12.37 -21.24 -34.39
CA VAL A 19 -13.27 -22.39 -34.28
C VAL A 19 -14.62 -22.03 -34.92
N ARG A 20 -15.03 -22.82 -35.92
CA ARG A 20 -16.38 -22.77 -36.52
C ARG A 20 -17.44 -23.51 -35.69
N ASP A 21 -17.05 -24.15 -34.58
CA ASP A 21 -18.00 -24.91 -33.77
C ASP A 21 -18.97 -24.04 -32.98
N LYS A 22 -20.22 -24.53 -32.99
CA LYS A 22 -21.34 -24.02 -32.21
C LYS A 22 -21.22 -24.34 -30.72
N ASP A 23 -20.18 -25.07 -30.31
CA ASP A 23 -20.17 -25.86 -29.07
C ASP A 23 -19.33 -25.25 -27.93
N PHE A 24 -18.79 -24.04 -28.09
CA PHE A 24 -18.14 -23.35 -26.95
C PHE A 24 -19.19 -22.63 -26.09
N ASP A 25 -19.51 -23.22 -24.94
CA ASP A 25 -20.20 -22.56 -23.82
C ASP A 25 -19.20 -22.14 -22.75
N LEU A 26 -19.18 -20.83 -22.45
CA LEU A 26 -18.33 -20.25 -21.41
C LEU A 26 -18.66 -20.82 -20.02
N LEU A 27 -19.93 -21.17 -19.77
CA LEU A 27 -20.38 -21.68 -18.47
C LEU A 27 -20.04 -23.16 -18.27
N GLU A 28 -19.77 -23.89 -19.34
CA GLU A 28 -19.33 -25.30 -19.29
C GLU A 28 -17.79 -25.44 -19.21
N VAL A 29 -17.06 -24.32 -19.27
CA VAL A 29 -15.59 -24.34 -19.13
C VAL A 29 -15.22 -24.83 -17.74
N THR A 30 -14.68 -26.05 -17.67
CA THR A 30 -14.12 -26.59 -16.45
C THR A 30 -12.76 -25.95 -16.17
N ILE A 31 -12.61 -25.35 -15.00
CA ILE A 31 -11.32 -24.82 -14.54
C ILE A 31 -10.69 -25.85 -13.61
N PRO A 32 -9.69 -26.63 -14.05
CA PRO A 32 -9.05 -27.61 -13.19
C PRO A 32 -8.33 -26.88 -12.04
N PHE A 33 -8.64 -27.27 -10.80
CA PHE A 33 -8.05 -26.66 -9.61
C PHE A 33 -7.16 -27.66 -8.87
N ASP A 34 -5.85 -27.47 -8.99
CA ASP A 34 -4.84 -28.29 -8.32
C ASP A 34 -4.33 -27.59 -7.06
N LEU A 35 -4.81 -28.07 -5.91
CA LEU A 35 -4.40 -27.58 -4.58
C LEU A 35 -2.91 -27.79 -4.30
N HIS A 36 -2.32 -28.87 -4.81
CA HIS A 36 -0.90 -29.16 -4.62
C HIS A 36 -0.06 -28.18 -5.43
N ARG A 37 -0.42 -27.93 -6.69
CA ARG A 37 0.22 -26.88 -7.51
C ARG A 37 0.06 -25.52 -6.86
N LEU A 38 -1.13 -25.17 -6.36
CA LEU A 38 -1.37 -23.91 -5.65
C LEU A 38 -0.43 -23.75 -4.44
N HIS A 39 -0.33 -24.80 -3.61
CA HIS A 39 0.58 -24.80 -2.46
C HIS A 39 2.04 -24.64 -2.88
N ARG A 40 2.48 -25.33 -3.95
CA ARG A 40 3.83 -25.19 -4.49
C ARG A 40 4.12 -23.76 -4.95
N LEU A 41 3.16 -23.09 -5.60
CA LEU A 41 3.29 -21.69 -6.02
C LEU A 41 3.48 -20.73 -4.83
N PHE A 42 2.89 -21.01 -3.66
CA PHE A 42 3.18 -20.26 -2.43
C PHE A 42 4.63 -20.45 -1.97
N LEU A 43 5.12 -21.69 -2.00
CA LEU A 43 6.49 -21.99 -1.60
C LEU A 43 7.50 -21.44 -2.62
N GLU A 44 7.18 -21.42 -3.90
CA GLU A 44 8.03 -20.88 -4.97
C GLU A 44 7.94 -19.35 -5.10
N ASP A 45 7.24 -18.66 -4.19
CA ASP A 45 7.10 -17.18 -4.19
C ASP A 45 6.48 -16.64 -5.49
N ARG A 46 5.53 -17.38 -6.06
CA ARG A 46 4.90 -17.01 -7.34
C ARG A 46 3.69 -16.10 -7.17
N PHE A 47 3.24 -15.87 -5.93
CA PHE A 47 2.15 -14.95 -5.63
C PHE A 47 2.65 -13.62 -5.07
N GLU A 48 2.05 -12.52 -5.49
CA GLU A 48 2.38 -11.17 -5.00
C GLU A 48 2.29 -11.04 -3.48
N ILE A 49 1.34 -11.73 -2.83
CA ILE A 49 1.21 -11.73 -1.37
C ILE A 49 2.46 -12.25 -0.64
N CYS A 50 3.27 -13.07 -1.31
CA CYS A 50 4.50 -13.61 -0.72
C CYS A 50 5.54 -12.51 -0.46
N LYS A 51 5.59 -11.47 -1.32
CA LYS A 51 6.43 -10.29 -1.11
C LYS A 51 6.02 -9.55 0.18
N THR A 52 4.72 -9.34 0.39
CA THR A 52 4.19 -8.72 1.61
C THR A 52 4.52 -9.55 2.85
N VAL A 53 4.33 -10.87 2.79
CA VAL A 53 4.64 -11.76 3.92
C VAL A 53 6.13 -11.72 4.28
N ARG A 54 7.03 -11.69 3.30
CA ARG A 54 8.47 -11.53 3.55
C ARG A 54 8.80 -10.20 4.21
N ALA A 55 8.26 -9.10 3.69
CA ALA A 55 8.46 -7.78 4.29
C ALA A 55 8.00 -7.79 5.76
N LEU A 56 6.84 -8.38 6.06
CA LEU A 56 6.36 -8.54 7.44
C LEU A 56 7.29 -9.42 8.29
N CYS A 57 7.87 -10.49 7.73
CA CYS A 57 8.87 -11.29 8.42
C CYS A 57 10.13 -10.49 8.76
N GLU A 58 10.57 -9.59 7.87
CA GLU A 58 11.68 -8.67 8.14
C GLU A 58 11.35 -7.72 9.30
N ILE A 59 10.12 -7.20 9.40
CA ILE A 59 9.69 -6.40 10.56
C ILE A 59 9.77 -7.20 11.86
N VAL A 60 9.24 -8.42 11.85
CA VAL A 60 9.22 -9.28 13.04
C VAL A 60 10.65 -9.49 13.55
N HIS A 61 11.60 -9.68 12.63
CA HIS A 61 13.02 -9.77 12.97
C HIS A 61 13.61 -8.43 13.46
N LEU A 62 13.37 -7.33 12.73
CA LEU A 62 13.92 -6.00 13.01
C LEU A 62 13.53 -5.48 14.40
N TYR A 63 12.28 -5.72 14.81
CA TYR A 63 11.76 -5.28 16.11
C TYR A 63 11.92 -6.31 17.21
N HIS A 64 12.63 -7.43 16.96
CA HIS A 64 12.86 -8.49 17.93
C HIS A 64 11.55 -8.97 18.60
N CYS A 65 10.49 -9.14 17.81
CA CYS A 65 9.19 -9.54 18.35
C CYS A 65 9.28 -10.91 19.04
N ASP A 66 8.61 -11.09 20.18
CA ASP A 66 8.59 -12.38 20.87
C ASP A 66 7.56 -13.34 20.29
N VAL A 67 6.39 -12.84 19.89
CA VAL A 67 5.24 -13.64 19.43
C VAL A 67 4.63 -12.97 18.21
N LEU A 68 4.26 -13.78 17.21
CA LEU A 68 3.56 -13.33 16.01
C LEU A 68 2.14 -13.89 15.99
N LEU A 69 1.14 -13.01 16.10
CA LEU A 69 -0.27 -13.37 15.97
C LEU A 69 -0.72 -13.21 14.53
N LEU A 70 -1.23 -14.28 13.90
CA LEU A 70 -1.78 -14.22 12.54
C LEU A 70 -3.31 -14.10 12.60
N SER A 71 -3.82 -12.96 12.14
CA SER A 71 -5.25 -12.63 12.14
C SER A 71 -5.78 -12.33 10.72
N GLY A 72 -7.10 -12.22 10.60
CA GLY A 72 -7.81 -11.96 9.34
C GLY A 72 -7.98 -13.20 8.45
N ARG A 73 -8.99 -13.19 7.59
CA ARG A 73 -9.33 -14.34 6.72
C ARG A 73 -8.18 -14.85 5.83
N PRO A 74 -7.31 -14.00 5.25
CA PRO A 74 -6.18 -14.50 4.47
C PRO A 74 -5.27 -15.44 5.28
N SER A 75 -5.06 -15.19 6.58
CA SER A 75 -4.22 -16.05 7.44
C SER A 75 -4.72 -17.49 7.58
N CYS A 76 -6.00 -17.75 7.28
CA CYS A 76 -6.55 -19.11 7.26
C CYS A 76 -6.01 -19.96 6.10
N MET A 77 -5.39 -19.35 5.09
CA MET A 77 -4.89 -20.08 3.94
C MET A 77 -3.64 -20.88 4.33
N PRO A 78 -3.61 -22.21 4.12
CA PRO A 78 -2.46 -23.04 4.50
C PRO A 78 -1.13 -22.60 3.89
N GLY A 79 -1.16 -22.06 2.66
CA GLY A 79 0.01 -21.51 1.97
C GLY A 79 0.64 -20.32 2.71
N ILE A 80 -0.15 -19.43 3.32
CA ILE A 80 0.36 -18.29 4.09
C ILE A 80 1.04 -18.77 5.37
N LEU A 81 0.41 -19.67 6.12
CA LEU A 81 1.01 -20.25 7.33
C LEU A 81 2.30 -21.03 7.01
N ALA A 82 2.30 -21.79 5.92
CA ALA A 82 3.49 -22.49 5.44
C ALA A 82 4.62 -21.52 5.07
N LEU A 83 4.28 -20.38 4.43
CA LEU A 83 5.25 -19.35 4.09
C LEU A 83 5.88 -18.72 5.35
N PHE A 84 5.10 -18.33 6.35
CA PHE A 84 5.63 -17.85 7.63
C PHE A 84 6.54 -18.88 8.30
N ARG A 85 6.13 -20.15 8.34
CA ARG A 85 6.93 -21.24 8.92
C ARG A 85 8.21 -21.51 8.13
N ARG A 86 8.20 -21.34 6.82
CA ARG A 86 9.39 -21.49 5.97
C ARG A 86 10.36 -20.33 6.13
N LEU A 87 9.85 -19.10 6.24
CA LEU A 87 10.67 -17.90 6.41
C LEU A 87 11.26 -17.79 7.81
N LEU A 88 10.71 -18.53 8.78
CA LEU A 88 11.18 -18.61 10.17
C LEU A 88 11.45 -17.22 10.79
N PRO A 89 10.51 -16.26 10.73
CA PRO A 89 10.70 -14.98 11.42
C PRO A 89 10.78 -15.16 12.94
N LEU A 90 10.18 -16.25 13.46
CA LEU A 90 10.22 -16.73 14.83
C LEU A 90 10.21 -18.26 14.86
N PRO A 91 10.59 -18.88 16.00
CA PRO A 91 10.32 -20.29 16.25
C PRO A 91 8.84 -20.64 15.99
N PRO A 92 8.53 -21.79 15.36
CA PRO A 92 7.16 -22.12 14.94
C PRO A 92 6.11 -22.12 16.05
N ASP A 93 6.50 -22.40 17.29
CA ASP A 93 5.65 -22.35 18.49
C ASP A 93 5.22 -20.93 18.87
N ARG A 94 5.95 -19.91 18.42
CA ARG A 94 5.66 -18.48 18.66
C ARG A 94 4.90 -17.82 17.51
N ILE A 95 4.62 -18.55 16.43
CA ILE A 95 3.76 -18.11 15.33
C ILE A 95 2.36 -18.68 15.56
N VAL A 96 1.47 -17.85 16.13
CA VAL A 96 0.15 -18.27 16.61
C VAL A 96 -0.93 -17.84 15.63
N PRO A 97 -1.47 -18.76 14.80
CA PRO A 97 -2.67 -18.47 14.02
C PRO A 97 -3.87 -18.34 14.94
N LEU A 98 -4.61 -17.22 14.82
CA LEU A 98 -5.83 -17.01 15.59
C LEU A 98 -6.99 -17.86 15.05
N ALA A 99 -6.92 -18.30 13.79
CA ALA A 99 -7.87 -19.27 13.24
C ALA A 99 -7.81 -20.58 14.04
N GLY A 100 -8.90 -20.94 14.71
CA GLY A 100 -9.00 -22.12 15.55
C GLY A 100 -8.33 -21.98 16.92
N PHE A 101 -7.81 -20.81 17.30
CA PHE A 101 -7.21 -20.59 18.62
C PHE A 101 -8.24 -20.77 19.73
N ARG A 102 -7.87 -21.47 20.82
CA ARG A 102 -8.77 -21.71 21.98
C ARG A 102 -8.84 -20.46 22.85
N ALA A 103 -9.78 -19.57 22.54
CA ALA A 103 -10.04 -18.38 23.35
C ALA A 103 -10.92 -18.66 24.57
N GLY A 104 -11.76 -19.71 24.55
CA GLY A 104 -12.74 -20.02 25.57
C GLY A 104 -14.15 -19.47 25.26
N VAL A 105 -15.11 -19.78 26.14
CA VAL A 105 -16.54 -19.45 25.94
C VAL A 105 -16.87 -17.97 26.10
N TRP A 106 -15.97 -17.16 26.66
CA TRP A 106 -16.16 -15.71 26.75
C TRP A 106 -16.08 -15.03 25.38
N TYR A 107 -15.41 -15.65 24.41
CA TYR A 107 -15.23 -15.07 23.09
C TYR A 107 -16.55 -15.08 22.30
N PRO A 108 -17.15 -13.92 21.96
CA PRO A 108 -18.54 -13.87 21.49
C PRO A 108 -18.86 -14.70 20.24
N PHE A 109 -17.88 -14.89 19.35
CA PHE A 109 -18.04 -15.61 18.08
C PHE A 109 -17.41 -17.01 18.11
N HIS A 110 -17.32 -17.62 19.29
CA HIS A 110 -16.63 -18.90 19.42
C HIS A 110 -17.40 -20.04 18.73
N ARG A 111 -16.67 -21.05 18.27
CA ARG A 111 -17.18 -22.38 17.96
C ARG A 111 -16.42 -23.36 18.85
N ASP A 112 -17.13 -23.98 19.80
CA ASP A 112 -16.53 -24.89 20.79
C ASP A 112 -15.34 -24.28 21.56
N GLY A 113 -15.49 -23.03 21.99
CA GLY A 113 -14.46 -22.27 22.70
C GLY A 113 -13.25 -21.87 21.82
N ARG A 114 -13.34 -22.00 20.50
CA ARG A 114 -12.30 -21.58 19.54
C ARG A 114 -12.75 -20.40 18.68
N ILE A 115 -11.79 -19.58 18.24
CA ILE A 115 -12.01 -18.52 17.28
C ILE A 115 -12.25 -19.15 15.89
N GLY A 116 -13.50 -19.13 15.42
CA GLY A 116 -13.85 -19.68 14.11
C GLY A 116 -13.36 -18.82 12.95
N ASP A 117 -13.67 -17.52 12.99
CA ASP A 117 -13.22 -16.55 11.99
C ASP A 117 -12.23 -15.56 12.64
N PRO A 118 -10.94 -15.58 12.29
CA PRO A 118 -9.96 -14.64 12.86
C PRO A 118 -10.26 -13.18 12.53
N LYS A 119 -11.10 -12.85 11.54
CA LYS A 119 -11.54 -11.46 11.28
C LYS A 119 -12.34 -10.88 12.45
N THR A 120 -13.03 -11.73 13.21
CA THR A 120 -13.83 -11.29 14.37
C THR A 120 -12.96 -10.73 15.50
N THR A 121 -11.66 -11.06 15.53
CA THR A 121 -10.74 -10.62 16.59
C THR A 121 -10.58 -9.10 16.64
N ALA A 122 -10.67 -8.41 15.51
CA ALA A 122 -10.63 -6.94 15.45
C ALA A 122 -11.85 -6.31 16.15
N VAL A 123 -13.05 -6.86 15.91
CA VAL A 123 -14.30 -6.38 16.54
C VAL A 123 -14.32 -6.71 18.03
N VAL A 124 -13.86 -7.90 18.41
CA VAL A 124 -13.72 -8.28 19.83
C VAL A 124 -12.70 -7.40 20.53
N GLY A 125 -11.56 -7.08 19.90
CA GLY A 125 -10.59 -6.13 20.42
C GLY A 125 -11.21 -4.74 20.65
N ALA A 126 -11.95 -4.22 19.67
CA ALA A 126 -12.67 -2.94 19.82
C ALA A 126 -13.70 -2.97 20.97
N MET A 127 -14.41 -4.08 21.16
CA MET A 127 -15.33 -4.28 22.28
C MET A 127 -14.59 -4.26 23.63
N ILE A 128 -13.46 -4.97 23.73
CA ILE A 128 -12.60 -4.96 24.93
C ILE A 128 -12.13 -3.53 25.24
N CYS A 129 -11.71 -2.76 24.24
CA CYS A 129 -11.32 -1.37 24.40
C CYS A 129 -12.47 -0.51 24.96
N LYS A 130 -13.68 -0.67 24.43
CA LYS A 130 -14.87 0.10 24.84
C LYS A 130 -15.34 -0.24 26.25
N VAL A 131 -15.45 -1.54 26.56
CA VAL A 131 -15.95 -2.05 27.84
C VAL A 131 -14.90 -1.87 28.94
N GLY A 132 -13.62 -2.07 28.61
CA GLY A 132 -12.48 -1.81 29.48
C GLY A 132 -12.35 -0.33 29.85
N GLY A 133 -12.54 0.58 28.89
CA GLY A 133 -12.56 2.03 29.16
C GLY A 133 -13.74 2.46 30.05
N ALA A 134 -14.86 1.74 29.99
CA ALA A 134 -16.00 1.93 30.88
C ALA A 134 -15.83 1.24 32.25
N ARG A 135 -14.67 0.63 32.53
CA ARG A 135 -14.35 -0.13 33.75
C ARG A 135 -15.35 -1.25 34.07
N ARG A 136 -15.91 -1.86 33.02
CA ARG A 136 -16.88 -2.97 33.14
C ARG A 136 -16.24 -4.35 33.09
N ILE A 137 -14.92 -4.43 32.89
CA ILE A 137 -14.15 -5.69 32.96
C ILE A 137 -13.41 -5.69 34.31
N PRO A 138 -13.65 -6.67 35.19
CA PRO A 138 -12.93 -6.78 36.46
C PRO A 138 -11.41 -6.81 36.24
N ASN A 139 -10.68 -6.03 37.03
CA ASN A 139 -9.20 -5.96 36.98
C ASN A 139 -8.59 -5.59 35.61
N PHE A 140 -9.38 -4.98 34.71
CA PHE A 140 -8.90 -4.55 33.40
C PHE A 140 -9.42 -3.15 33.07
N ASN A 141 -8.50 -2.22 32.84
CA ASN A 141 -8.80 -0.86 32.44
C ASN A 141 -7.99 -0.52 31.19
N PHE A 142 -8.65 0.06 30.19
CA PHE A 142 -8.02 0.39 28.91
C PHE A 142 -8.46 1.77 28.43
N LEU A 143 -7.54 2.73 28.40
CA LEU A 143 -7.80 4.12 28.00
C LEU A 143 -7.63 4.29 26.49
N ALA A 144 -8.60 3.82 25.71
CA ALA A 144 -8.53 3.89 24.25
C ALA A 144 -8.30 5.30 23.69
N HIS A 145 -8.79 6.33 24.39
CA HIS A 145 -8.62 7.74 23.98
C HIS A 145 -7.21 8.30 24.22
N ALA A 146 -6.36 7.59 24.96
CA ALA A 146 -4.97 8.02 25.17
C ALA A 146 -4.09 7.77 23.94
N TYR A 147 -4.52 6.89 23.04
CA TYR A 147 -3.82 6.64 21.78
C TYR A 147 -4.01 7.80 20.82
N LYS A 148 -2.89 8.39 20.39
CA LYS A 148 -2.85 9.42 19.36
C LYS A 148 -2.40 8.79 18.04
N VAL A 149 -3.01 9.21 16.95
CA VAL A 149 -2.52 8.89 15.61
C VAL A 149 -1.20 9.64 15.42
N TYR A 150 -0.21 8.96 14.88
CA TYR A 150 1.11 9.51 14.59
C TYR A 150 1.48 9.22 13.13
N SER A 151 2.37 10.04 12.58
CA SER A 151 2.85 9.88 11.21
C SER A 151 3.76 8.67 11.07
N THR A 152 3.55 7.94 9.99
CA THR A 152 4.44 6.84 9.57
C THR A 152 5.42 7.26 8.48
N VAL A 153 5.37 8.52 8.02
CA VAL A 153 6.30 9.06 7.04
C VAL A 153 7.65 9.30 7.72
N ARG A 154 8.64 8.45 7.43
CA ARG A 154 10.01 8.57 7.97
C ARG A 154 11.04 8.84 6.88
N HIS A 155 10.95 8.14 5.75
CA HIS A 155 11.83 8.36 4.59
C HIS A 155 10.96 8.74 3.41
N LEU A 156 11.13 9.95 2.86
CA LEU A 156 10.35 10.48 1.73
C LEU A 156 11.27 10.64 0.52
N GLY A 157 10.82 10.19 -0.64
CA GLY A 157 11.62 10.28 -1.86
C GLY A 157 10.90 9.79 -3.10
N LEU A 158 11.67 9.59 -4.18
CA LEU A 158 11.18 9.09 -5.45
C LEU A 158 10.94 7.59 -5.40
N ILE A 159 9.73 7.16 -5.76
CA ILE A 159 9.40 5.74 -5.89
C ILE A 159 9.37 5.32 -7.36
N ASP A 160 9.84 4.11 -7.61
CA ASP A 160 9.77 3.50 -8.94
C ASP A 160 8.41 2.81 -9.20
N GLN A 161 8.28 2.22 -10.39
CA GLN A 161 7.06 1.50 -10.81
C GLN A 161 6.74 0.28 -9.97
N ASN A 162 7.71 -0.26 -9.23
CA ASN A 162 7.56 -1.40 -8.34
C ASN A 162 7.28 -0.97 -6.89
N LEU A 163 6.99 0.31 -6.65
CA LEU A 163 6.78 0.89 -5.33
C LEU A 163 8.01 0.73 -4.41
N VAL A 164 9.21 0.73 -5.01
CA VAL A 164 10.47 0.68 -4.26
C VAL A 164 11.03 2.09 -4.14
N LEU A 165 11.38 2.47 -2.91
CA LEU A 165 12.16 3.68 -2.60
C LEU A 165 13.59 3.26 -2.28
N ARG A 166 14.50 3.39 -3.25
CA ARG A 166 15.93 3.12 -3.06
C ARG A 166 16.57 4.18 -2.19
N ASP A 167 17.67 3.86 -1.51
CA ASP A 167 18.37 4.78 -0.62
C ASP A 167 18.91 6.01 -1.37
N ALA A 168 19.36 5.82 -2.61
CA ALA A 168 19.81 6.92 -3.47
C ALA A 168 18.67 7.90 -3.85
N ASP A 169 17.42 7.41 -3.81
CA ASP A 169 16.22 8.16 -4.19
C ASP A 169 15.50 8.79 -2.99
N VAL A 170 16.04 8.62 -1.77
CA VAL A 170 15.52 9.25 -0.54
C VAL A 170 15.95 10.71 -0.47
N TYR A 171 14.99 11.63 -0.51
CA TYR A 171 15.24 13.06 -0.43
C TYR A 171 15.22 13.59 1.00
N TYR A 172 14.34 13.04 1.85
CA TYR A 172 14.24 13.42 3.26
C TYR A 172 14.25 12.17 4.14
N ARG A 173 15.16 12.15 5.12
CA ARG A 173 15.35 11.05 6.09
C ARG A 173 14.86 11.48 7.46
N ASP A 174 14.47 10.50 8.26
CA ASP A 174 14.06 10.67 9.66
C ASP A 174 13.01 11.78 9.88
N VAL A 175 12.07 11.89 8.93
CA VAL A 175 11.01 12.87 8.97
C VAL A 175 10.19 12.70 10.26
N ASN A 176 10.03 13.79 11.01
CA ASN A 176 9.29 13.75 12.27
C ASN A 176 8.09 14.71 12.26
N LEU A 177 7.04 14.30 11.54
CA LEU A 177 5.80 15.09 11.44
C LEU A 177 5.02 15.20 12.76
N ASP A 178 5.36 14.38 13.77
CA ASP A 178 4.70 14.40 15.08
C ASP A 178 5.29 15.46 16.02
N ASP A 179 6.47 16.01 15.68
CA ASP A 179 7.09 17.10 16.42
C ASP A 179 6.62 18.45 15.87
N GLU A 180 5.92 19.20 16.73
CA GLU A 180 5.41 20.53 16.41
C GLU A 180 6.51 21.55 16.11
N ASN A 181 7.80 21.28 16.32
CA ASN A 181 8.89 22.17 15.94
C ASN A 181 9.72 21.63 14.76
N TYR A 182 9.38 20.45 14.24
CA TYR A 182 10.09 19.88 13.11
C TYR A 182 9.80 20.62 11.81
N GLU A 183 10.86 21.00 11.10
CA GLU A 183 10.83 21.56 9.76
C GLU A 183 11.57 20.62 8.81
N LEU A 184 11.17 20.63 7.53
CA LEU A 184 11.94 19.90 6.53
C LEU A 184 13.27 20.63 6.28
N PRO A 185 14.40 19.90 6.17
CA PRO A 185 15.65 20.48 5.70
C PRO A 185 15.45 21.20 4.35
N GLU A 186 16.11 22.33 4.15
CA GLU A 186 16.14 23.04 2.85
C GLU A 186 17.03 22.31 1.84
N GLN A 187 16.67 21.07 1.52
CA GLN A 187 17.40 20.20 0.61
C GLN A 187 16.65 20.07 -0.71
N PRO A 188 17.15 20.66 -1.81
CA PRO A 188 16.54 20.48 -3.11
C PRO A 188 16.82 19.07 -3.67
N PHE A 189 15.89 18.56 -4.47
CA PHE A 189 16.06 17.37 -5.27
C PHE A 189 15.70 17.63 -6.74
N GLU A 190 16.22 16.79 -7.63
CA GLU A 190 16.03 16.95 -9.07
C GLU A 190 14.70 16.39 -9.55
N MET A 191 13.92 17.23 -10.21
CA MET A 191 12.79 16.84 -11.05
C MET A 191 13.16 17.00 -12.52
N ARG A 192 13.04 15.89 -13.26
CA ARG A 192 13.31 15.83 -14.72
C ARG A 192 12.05 15.61 -15.55
N ALA A 193 11.04 14.99 -14.94
CA ALA A 193 9.75 14.70 -15.52
C ALA A 193 8.74 14.54 -14.38
N ARG A 194 7.48 14.29 -14.74
CA ARG A 194 6.46 13.82 -13.80
C ARG A 194 7.02 12.65 -12.99
N MET A 195 6.97 12.76 -11.67
CA MET A 195 7.53 11.79 -10.75
C MET A 195 6.56 11.49 -9.62
N ILE A 196 6.68 10.31 -9.04
CA ILE A 196 5.86 9.89 -7.91
C ILE A 196 6.72 9.95 -6.66
N LEU A 197 6.29 10.77 -5.71
CA LEU A 197 6.87 10.83 -4.38
C LEU A 197 6.11 9.85 -3.49
N GLY A 198 6.86 9.02 -2.77
CA GLY A 198 6.33 8.10 -1.79
C GLY A 198 7.22 8.05 -0.58
N PHE A 199 6.81 7.26 0.41
CA PHE A 199 7.54 7.13 1.65
C PHE A 199 7.66 5.69 2.12
N ARG A 200 8.65 5.43 2.96
CA ARG A 200 8.77 4.17 3.71
C ARG A 200 8.92 4.45 5.20
N GLN A 201 8.33 3.57 6.00
CA GLN A 201 8.38 3.64 7.46
C GLN A 201 9.76 3.26 8.00
N LEU A 202 10.46 2.35 7.31
CA LEU A 202 11.73 1.76 7.75
C LEU A 202 12.88 2.18 6.84
N ALA A 203 14.10 2.13 7.37
CA ALA A 203 15.30 2.48 6.61
C ALA A 203 15.74 1.41 5.59
N SER A 204 15.13 0.22 5.59
CA SER A 204 15.48 -0.86 4.65
C SER A 204 14.93 -0.59 3.25
N GLU A 205 15.77 -0.68 2.21
CA GLU A 205 15.34 -0.60 0.80
C GLU A 205 14.36 -1.70 0.39
N ARG A 206 14.41 -2.86 1.04
CA ARG A 206 13.49 -3.97 0.77
C ARG A 206 12.08 -3.70 1.30
N TRP A 207 11.94 -2.71 2.19
CA TRP A 207 10.64 -2.35 2.73
C TRP A 207 9.84 -1.59 1.66
N PRO A 208 8.62 -2.05 1.32
CA PRO A 208 7.82 -1.43 0.26
C PRO A 208 7.50 0.02 0.62
N ALA A 209 7.61 0.90 -0.37
CA ALA A 209 7.21 2.29 -0.23
C ALA A 209 5.72 2.46 -0.54
N THR A 210 5.10 3.47 0.07
CA THR A 210 3.72 3.86 -0.17
C THR A 210 3.71 5.15 -1.00
N PRO A 211 3.00 5.20 -2.14
CA PRO A 211 2.76 6.43 -2.88
C PRO A 211 2.12 7.49 -2.00
N LEU A 212 2.56 8.74 -2.15
CA LEU A 212 2.03 9.87 -1.38
C LEU A 212 1.62 11.02 -2.29
N TYR A 213 2.51 11.46 -3.19
CA TYR A 213 2.23 12.56 -4.11
C TYR A 213 2.65 12.23 -5.54
N VAL A 214 1.97 12.85 -6.49
CA VAL A 214 2.46 13.06 -7.85
C VAL A 214 2.98 14.48 -7.95
N LEU A 215 4.23 14.62 -8.39
CA LEU A 215 4.86 15.89 -8.68
C LEU A 215 4.94 16.04 -10.20
N ASP A 216 4.32 17.08 -10.73
CA ASP A 216 4.30 17.40 -12.15
C ASP A 216 4.42 18.91 -12.38
N LEU A 217 4.59 19.31 -13.63
CA LEU A 217 4.56 20.69 -14.08
C LEU A 217 3.14 21.07 -14.52
N SER A 218 2.78 22.33 -14.33
CA SER A 218 1.58 22.87 -14.96
C SER A 218 1.76 22.93 -16.48
N GLU A 219 0.65 22.89 -17.24
CA GLU A 219 0.70 22.98 -18.71
C GLU A 219 1.42 24.25 -19.18
N ARG A 220 1.22 25.37 -18.48
CA ARG A 220 1.95 26.61 -18.71
C ARG A 220 3.46 26.42 -18.54
N ALA A 221 3.90 25.79 -17.44
CA ALA A 221 5.31 25.56 -17.18
C ALA A 221 5.93 24.60 -18.21
N LYS A 222 5.19 23.56 -18.63
CA LYS A 222 5.59 22.66 -19.73
C LYS A 222 5.80 23.43 -21.04
N GLN A 223 4.87 24.30 -21.41
CA GLN A 223 4.98 25.14 -22.62
C GLN A 223 6.18 26.10 -22.54
N LEU A 224 6.36 26.78 -21.40
CA LEU A 224 7.49 27.68 -21.18
C LEU A 224 8.83 26.94 -21.33
N LEU A 225 8.95 25.76 -20.72
CA LEU A 225 10.16 24.94 -20.78
C LEU A 225 10.39 24.32 -22.17
N ALA A 226 9.33 24.01 -22.92
CA ALA A 226 9.42 23.51 -24.29
C ALA A 226 9.82 24.60 -25.30
N SER A 227 9.36 25.84 -25.08
CA SER A 227 9.71 27.00 -25.92
C SER A 227 11.11 27.55 -25.65
N ALA A 228 11.71 27.19 -24.52
CA ALA A 228 13.09 27.54 -24.21
C ALA A 228 14.03 26.69 -25.06
N ASP A 229 14.79 27.32 -25.95
CA ASP A 229 15.76 26.65 -26.83
C ASP A 229 16.87 26.03 -25.97
N ARG A 230 16.83 24.71 -25.79
CA ARG A 230 17.74 23.99 -24.89
C ARG A 230 18.40 22.83 -25.62
N THR A 231 19.72 22.81 -25.59
CA THR A 231 20.56 21.70 -26.06
C THR A 231 20.40 20.43 -25.20
N ALA A 232 19.75 20.52 -24.04
CA ALA A 232 19.50 19.41 -23.13
C ALA A 232 18.15 19.53 -22.39
N PRO A 233 17.57 18.42 -21.90
CA PRO A 233 16.35 18.43 -21.10
C PRO A 233 16.46 19.33 -19.85
N ALA A 234 15.38 20.03 -19.53
CA ALA A 234 15.32 20.87 -18.33
C ALA A 234 15.37 20.03 -17.04
N VAL A 235 16.31 20.33 -16.15
CA VAL A 235 16.34 19.80 -14.78
C VAL A 235 15.88 20.89 -13.83
N ILE A 236 15.00 20.57 -12.89
CA ILE A 236 14.41 21.51 -11.93
C ILE A 236 14.78 21.07 -10.53
N GLN A 237 15.42 21.95 -9.78
CA GLN A 237 15.72 21.77 -8.36
C GLN A 237 14.50 22.18 -7.54
N ILE A 238 13.93 21.23 -6.80
CA ILE A 238 12.70 21.41 -6.02
C ILE A 238 12.98 21.15 -4.55
N ALA A 239 12.58 22.08 -3.68
CA ALA A 239 12.56 21.87 -2.23
C ALA A 239 11.12 21.87 -1.73
N LEU A 240 10.81 21.00 -0.77
CA LEU A 240 9.50 20.93 -0.12
C LEU A 240 9.54 21.61 1.24
N LYS A 241 8.39 22.05 1.70
CA LYS A 241 8.16 22.51 3.08
C LYS A 241 6.88 21.91 3.64
N LEU A 242 6.80 21.88 4.96
CA LEU A 242 5.57 21.48 5.65
C LEU A 242 4.55 22.61 5.58
N ASP A 243 3.31 22.26 5.23
CA ASP A 243 2.17 23.15 5.36
C ASP A 243 1.46 22.83 6.68
N ARG A 244 1.44 23.81 7.58
CA ARG A 244 0.90 23.67 8.93
C ARG A 244 -0.40 24.45 9.01
N LYS A 245 -1.52 23.74 9.06
CA LYS A 245 -2.79 24.35 9.44
C LYS A 245 -2.85 24.45 10.96
N LYS A 246 -3.29 25.59 11.47
CA LYS A 246 -3.43 25.83 12.92
C LYS A 246 -4.33 24.76 13.54
N GLY A 247 -3.80 23.97 14.47
CA GLY A 247 -4.55 23.08 15.36
C GLY A 247 -4.62 21.59 15.01
N ALA A 248 -3.97 21.11 13.93
CA ALA A 248 -4.10 19.72 13.47
C ALA A 248 -2.78 18.99 13.13
N GLY A 249 -1.61 19.58 13.42
CA GLY A 249 -0.32 19.05 12.96
C GLY A 249 -0.08 19.31 11.46
N PRO A 250 1.06 18.88 10.89
CA PRO A 250 1.34 19.02 9.46
C PRO A 250 0.39 18.11 8.65
N GLU A 251 -0.58 18.70 7.97
CA GLU A 251 -1.56 17.96 7.16
C GLU A 251 -1.05 17.68 5.73
N SER A 252 -0.03 18.43 5.25
CA SER A 252 0.44 18.32 3.88
C SER A 252 1.83 18.91 3.63
N PHE A 253 2.44 18.50 2.53
CA PHE A 253 3.64 19.12 1.98
C PHE A 253 3.27 20.14 0.90
N SER A 254 4.08 21.19 0.76
CA SER A 254 3.98 22.17 -0.34
C SER A 254 5.37 22.45 -0.92
N VAL A 255 5.41 23.03 -2.12
CA VAL A 255 6.68 23.37 -2.78
C VAL A 255 7.19 24.69 -2.20
N ALA A 256 8.41 24.66 -1.65
CA ALA A 256 9.09 25.82 -1.10
C ALA A 256 9.76 26.64 -2.21
N SER A 257 10.50 25.95 -3.09
CA SER A 257 11.23 26.56 -4.20
C SER A 257 11.26 25.64 -5.42
N ALA A 258 11.34 26.25 -6.59
CA ALA A 258 11.51 25.54 -7.87
C ALA A 258 12.41 26.37 -8.78
N VAL A 259 13.62 25.90 -9.05
CA VAL A 259 14.62 26.61 -9.85
C VAL A 259 15.17 25.68 -10.91
N THR A 260 15.15 26.10 -12.18
CA THR A 260 15.76 25.31 -13.25
C THR A 260 17.29 25.31 -13.12
N SER A 261 17.96 24.29 -13.64
CA SER A 261 19.42 24.21 -13.68
C SER A 261 20.11 25.39 -14.38
N GLN A 262 19.36 26.15 -15.19
CA GLN A 262 19.80 27.36 -15.89
C GLN A 262 19.52 28.65 -15.09
N GLY A 263 19.14 28.53 -13.81
CA GLY A 263 18.87 29.68 -12.92
C GLY A 263 17.51 30.34 -13.09
N THR A 264 16.69 29.93 -14.06
CA THR A 264 15.31 30.45 -14.17
C THR A 264 14.47 29.96 -13.00
N ALA A 265 13.97 30.88 -12.18
CA ALA A 265 13.03 30.58 -11.10
C ALA A 265 11.63 30.33 -11.67
N LEU A 266 11.02 29.22 -11.28
CA LEU A 266 9.61 28.91 -11.53
C LEU A 266 8.79 29.30 -10.31
N ASN A 267 7.53 29.67 -10.50
CA ASN A 267 6.63 29.97 -9.39
C ASN A 267 6.18 28.66 -8.71
N PRO A 268 6.57 28.40 -7.44
CA PRO A 268 6.27 27.13 -6.77
C PRO A 268 4.77 26.78 -6.69
N SER A 269 3.90 27.80 -6.63
CA SER A 269 2.45 27.61 -6.46
C SER A 269 1.67 27.52 -7.77
N ARG A 270 2.25 27.98 -8.89
CA ARG A 270 1.56 28.05 -10.19
C ARG A 270 2.17 27.13 -11.25
N ASP A 271 3.48 26.92 -11.17
CA ASP A 271 4.23 26.20 -12.19
C ASP A 271 4.48 24.74 -11.78
N ILE A 272 4.47 24.44 -10.49
CA ILE A 272 4.63 23.09 -9.94
C ILE A 272 3.30 22.59 -9.37
N VAL A 273 2.92 21.38 -9.75
CA VAL A 273 1.71 20.69 -9.31
C VAL A 273 2.13 19.54 -8.40
N LEU A 274 1.86 19.68 -7.10
CA LEU A 274 2.02 18.61 -6.11
C LEU A 274 0.62 18.10 -5.72
N LYS A 275 0.23 16.93 -6.22
CA LYS A 275 -1.10 16.35 -6.03
C LYS A 275 -1.03 15.10 -5.17
N LEU A 276 -1.83 15.01 -4.11
CA LEU A 276 -1.92 13.80 -3.30
C LEU A 276 -2.35 12.61 -4.17
N ASN A 277 -1.59 11.51 -4.11
CA ASN A 277 -1.89 10.27 -4.80
C ASN A 277 -1.36 9.09 -3.99
N THR A 278 -2.28 8.36 -3.37
CA THR A 278 -1.99 7.16 -2.58
C THR A 278 -2.31 5.86 -3.32
N LEU A 279 -2.65 5.94 -4.62
CA LEU A 279 -2.95 4.76 -5.45
C LEU A 279 -1.67 4.01 -5.81
N THR A 280 -1.73 2.69 -5.72
CA THR A 280 -0.62 1.77 -6.05
C THR A 280 -0.43 1.53 -7.54
N THR A 281 -1.36 2.00 -8.39
CA THR A 281 -1.27 1.90 -9.85
C THR A 281 -0.27 2.91 -10.40
N VAL A 282 1.01 2.55 -10.36
CA VAL A 282 2.07 3.30 -11.02
C VAL A 282 2.15 2.85 -12.48
N GLY A 283 1.73 3.70 -13.42
CA GLY A 283 2.07 3.54 -14.85
C GLY A 283 0.95 3.14 -15.81
N ILE A 284 -0.29 2.87 -15.38
CA ILE A 284 -1.40 2.57 -16.30
C ILE A 284 -2.49 3.65 -16.22
N GLY A 285 -2.32 4.67 -17.07
CA GLY A 285 -3.35 5.66 -17.37
C GLY A 285 -3.62 6.65 -16.24
N GLU A 286 -3.63 7.94 -16.58
CA GLU A 286 -4.34 8.92 -15.76
C GLU A 286 -5.79 8.41 -15.58
N SER A 287 -6.27 8.28 -14.36
CA SER A 287 -7.68 8.00 -14.03
C SER A 287 -8.26 6.61 -14.36
N SER A 288 -7.49 5.53 -14.26
CA SER A 288 -8.09 4.17 -14.32
C SER A 288 -8.77 3.77 -13.00
N TYR A 289 -9.82 4.49 -12.59
CA TYR A 289 -10.77 3.95 -11.62
C TYR A 289 -11.62 2.92 -12.36
N TRP A 290 -11.48 1.63 -12.01
CA TRP A 290 -12.42 0.62 -12.46
C TRP A 290 -13.77 0.90 -11.78
N LEU A 291 -14.69 1.51 -12.51
CA LEU A 291 -16.10 1.41 -12.21
C LEU A 291 -16.49 -0.06 -12.44
N ASP A 292 -16.66 -0.81 -11.37
CA ASP A 292 -17.15 -2.20 -11.38
C ASP A 292 -18.64 -2.23 -11.74
N THR A 293 -19.02 -1.63 -12.87
CA THR A 293 -20.40 -1.48 -13.34
C THR A 293 -20.91 -2.73 -14.05
N GLY A 294 -20.06 -3.75 -14.22
CA GLY A 294 -20.40 -4.98 -14.93
C GLY A 294 -20.91 -4.76 -16.36
N SER A 295 -20.68 -3.57 -16.91
CA SER A 295 -21.27 -3.08 -18.15
C SER A 295 -20.20 -2.98 -19.21
N ILE A 296 -20.42 -3.63 -20.35
CA ILE A 296 -19.56 -3.45 -21.52
C ILE A 296 -19.97 -2.12 -22.16
N ILE A 297 -19.19 -1.07 -21.91
CA ILE A 297 -19.34 0.20 -22.61
C ILE A 297 -18.74 0.00 -24.00
N ARG A 298 -19.54 0.30 -25.03
CA ARG A 298 -19.18 0.10 -26.44
C ARG A 298 -18.74 1.40 -27.07
#